data_AF-A0A1S3ZRD5-F1
#
_entry.id   AF-A0A1S3ZRD5-F1
#
_cell.length_a   1.000
_cell.length_b   1.000
_cell.length_c   1.000
_cell.angle_alpha   90.00
_cell.angle_beta   90.00
_cell.angle_gamma   90.00
#
_symmetry.space_group_name_H-M   'P 1'
#
loop_
_entity.id
_entity.type
_entity.pdbx_description
1 polymer ?
#
loop_
_entity_poly.entity_id
_entity_poly.type
_entity_poly.pdbx_seq_one_letter_code
_entity_poly.pdbx_strand_id
1 'polypeptide(L)'
;MDAAEKLAEADRMNNIDVLYELLCSDPFLLESFEQVQFIDTPLHIAASEGCTHFAIEIMSLKPSFCGRLNTNGFSPLDLALRNGHRETVSRLVQFDPDLIRVQGKERITPLHYVAETDDVEFLAEFLLACPASIEDLTIRDETAVHTAVKNGNERAFKVLLGWLQRTENLDILDWKDEAGNTVLHIAASTNQPQVVRRLIKRVYTLNEVNVEGLTAYDIALRLPTESSREIKKVLQKAGVCRSSLLPSVCSKAQFFSSKEYMSQKVVKLHAFLHKGLSEDTRNVLLVVAVLIATASYQAVLSPPGGLYSNDNGKSQGGLSNGQVQMPTNYLNLFLIFNSLAFALSVGMMVLFIQDSLGGALLDLALLFLMFSYFLSMFSISGNTKTGLMSAGGALAIISSLFLFFLIIMPKMWVDAPGMMLLDCLTRRETVSDRMQYRLVAKKYSSLVGHKCKGIHCNDNIGILHNLAFFSE
;
A
#
# COMPACT_ATOMS: atom_id res chain seq x y z
N MET A 1 -15.94 6.17 -54.33
CA MET A 1 -15.29 6.24 -53.02
C MET A 1 -16.30 5.77 -51.99
N ASP A 2 -15.91 4.75 -51.26
CA ASP A 2 -16.66 4.24 -50.11
C ASP A 2 -16.80 5.35 -49.05
N ALA A 3 -17.87 5.33 -48.24
CA ALA A 3 -18.10 6.35 -47.22
C ALA A 3 -16.94 6.39 -46.20
N ALA A 4 -16.37 5.22 -45.89
CA ALA A 4 -15.17 5.09 -45.06
C ALA A 4 -13.93 5.77 -45.68
N GLU A 5 -13.78 5.73 -47.00
CA GLU A 5 -12.66 6.33 -47.72
C GLU A 5 -12.74 7.87 -47.72
N LYS A 6 -13.95 8.41 -47.85
CA LYS A 6 -14.19 9.86 -47.71
C LYS A 6 -13.96 10.35 -46.28
N LEU A 7 -14.37 9.56 -45.29
CA LEU A 7 -14.14 9.88 -43.88
C LEU A 7 -12.65 9.88 -43.54
N ALA A 8 -11.89 8.91 -44.06
CA ALA A 8 -10.44 8.86 -43.92
C ALA A 8 -9.74 10.05 -44.61
N GLU A 9 -10.26 10.55 -45.74
CA GLU A 9 -9.74 11.76 -46.38
C GLU A 9 -10.03 13.02 -45.55
N ALA A 10 -11.24 13.16 -45.02
CA ALA A 10 -11.61 14.28 -44.16
C ALA A 10 -10.72 14.35 -42.90
N ASP A 11 -10.40 13.19 -42.35
CA ASP A 11 -9.49 13.05 -41.21
C ASP A 11 -8.05 13.45 -41.58
N ARG A 12 -7.50 12.96 -42.69
CA ARG A 12 -6.18 13.39 -43.21
C ARG A 12 -6.07 14.91 -43.40
N MET A 13 -7.18 15.56 -43.74
CA MET A 13 -7.25 17.02 -43.90
C MET A 13 -7.53 17.77 -42.58
N ASN A 14 -7.75 17.06 -41.46
CA ASN A 14 -8.20 17.60 -40.17
C ASN A 14 -9.43 18.52 -40.32
N ASN A 15 -10.38 18.16 -41.20
CA ASN A 15 -11.52 18.98 -41.59
C ASN A 15 -12.83 18.51 -40.94
N ILE A 16 -13.22 19.19 -39.86
CA ILE A 16 -14.44 18.89 -39.09
C ILE A 16 -15.71 19.22 -39.89
N ASP A 17 -15.69 20.23 -40.76
CA ASP A 17 -16.89 20.59 -41.54
C ASP A 17 -17.31 19.45 -42.49
N VAL A 18 -16.32 18.83 -43.15
CA VAL A 18 -16.57 17.66 -44.03
C VAL A 18 -17.06 16.45 -43.24
N LEU A 19 -16.60 16.25 -41.99
CA LEU A 19 -17.15 15.22 -41.11
C LEU A 19 -18.65 15.44 -40.88
N TYR A 20 -19.07 16.67 -40.58
CA TYR A 20 -20.48 16.99 -40.39
C TYR A 20 -21.31 16.87 -41.67
N GLU A 21 -20.75 17.20 -42.84
CA GLU A 21 -21.40 16.93 -44.14
C GLU A 21 -21.64 15.43 -44.38
N LEU A 22 -20.66 14.59 -44.03
CA LEU A 22 -20.77 13.14 -44.11
C LEU A 22 -21.79 12.59 -43.11
N LEU A 23 -21.82 13.07 -41.87
CA LEU A 23 -22.81 12.68 -40.86
C LEU A 23 -24.23 13.13 -41.21
N CYS A 24 -24.39 14.29 -41.85
CA CYS A 24 -25.68 14.72 -42.39
C CYS A 24 -26.17 13.80 -43.51
N SER A 25 -25.24 13.28 -44.31
CA SER A 25 -25.54 12.38 -45.43
C SER A 25 -25.84 10.95 -44.95
N ASP A 26 -25.13 10.47 -43.94
CA ASP A 26 -25.33 9.15 -43.32
C ASP A 26 -25.23 9.25 -41.77
N PRO A 27 -26.38 9.32 -41.08
CA PRO A 27 -26.42 9.38 -39.62
C PRO A 27 -25.87 8.13 -38.90
N PHE A 28 -25.78 6.98 -39.57
CA PHE A 28 -25.32 5.72 -38.98
C PHE A 28 -23.85 5.42 -39.31
N LEU A 29 -23.15 6.33 -39.97
CA LEU A 29 -21.76 6.17 -40.43
C LEU A 29 -20.80 5.73 -39.30
N LEU A 30 -20.94 6.28 -38.09
CA LEU A 30 -20.06 5.90 -36.98
C LEU A 30 -20.47 4.56 -36.35
N GLU A 31 -21.75 4.17 -36.45
CA GLU A 31 -22.27 2.92 -35.90
C GLU A 31 -21.74 1.70 -36.66
N SER A 32 -21.47 1.83 -37.96
CA SER A 32 -20.91 0.73 -38.76
C SER A 32 -19.53 0.29 -38.28
N PHE A 33 -18.75 1.19 -37.68
CA PHE A 33 -17.43 0.86 -37.10
C PHE A 33 -17.54 0.17 -35.74
N GLU A 34 -18.65 0.30 -35.02
CA GLU A 34 -18.82 -0.37 -33.72
C GLU A 34 -19.03 -1.88 -33.84
N GLN A 35 -19.67 -2.32 -34.93
CA GLN A 35 -20.02 -3.72 -35.20
C GLN A 35 -18.79 -4.61 -35.43
N VAL A 36 -17.65 -4.02 -35.81
CA VAL A 36 -16.39 -4.73 -36.05
C VAL A 36 -15.47 -4.55 -34.84
N GLN A 37 -15.01 -5.65 -34.23
CA GLN A 37 -14.23 -5.59 -32.99
C GLN A 37 -12.78 -5.11 -33.19
N PHE A 38 -12.15 -5.43 -34.33
CA PHE A 38 -10.78 -5.05 -34.65
C PHE A 38 -10.74 -4.34 -36.00
N ILE A 39 -10.91 -3.02 -35.96
CA ILE A 39 -10.86 -2.14 -37.14
C ILE A 39 -10.16 -0.83 -36.75
N ASP A 40 -9.47 -0.20 -37.70
CA ASP A 40 -9.06 1.18 -37.53
C ASP A 40 -10.30 2.07 -37.54
N THR A 41 -10.72 2.50 -36.36
CA THR A 41 -11.78 3.51 -36.23
C THR A 41 -11.26 4.85 -36.74
N PRO A 42 -12.15 5.81 -37.07
CA PRO A 42 -11.74 7.16 -37.43
C PRO A 42 -10.82 7.81 -36.38
N LEU A 43 -10.99 7.46 -35.10
CA LEU A 43 -10.12 7.94 -34.02
C LEU A 43 -8.70 7.36 -34.09
N HIS A 44 -8.52 6.12 -34.54
CA HIS A 44 -7.17 5.54 -34.74
C HIS A 44 -6.41 6.27 -35.83
N ILE A 45 -7.08 6.58 -36.95
CA ILE A 45 -6.49 7.31 -38.07
C ILE A 45 -6.16 8.74 -37.62
N ALA A 46 -7.10 9.43 -36.97
CA ALA A 46 -6.91 10.81 -36.50
C ALA A 46 -5.74 10.91 -35.52
N ALA A 47 -5.64 9.95 -34.60
CA ALA A 47 -4.55 9.88 -33.66
C ALA A 47 -3.21 9.51 -34.33
N SER A 48 -3.22 8.62 -35.32
CA SER A 48 -2.04 8.24 -36.10
C SER A 48 -1.49 9.39 -36.96
N GLU A 49 -2.36 10.23 -37.51
CA GLU A 49 -1.99 11.39 -38.36
C GLU A 49 -1.75 12.69 -37.55
N GLY A 50 -2.12 12.72 -36.27
CA GLY A 50 -1.94 13.89 -35.40
C GLY A 50 -3.02 14.97 -35.59
N CYS A 51 -4.19 14.58 -36.11
CA CYS A 51 -5.33 15.46 -36.38
C CYS A 51 -6.09 15.75 -35.07
N THR A 52 -5.47 16.56 -34.19
CA THR A 52 -5.92 16.76 -32.81
C THR A 52 -7.37 17.24 -32.69
N HIS A 53 -7.79 18.22 -33.48
CA HIS A 53 -9.15 18.75 -33.41
C HIS A 53 -10.16 17.70 -33.87
N PHE A 54 -9.88 17.02 -34.97
CA PHE A 54 -10.71 15.92 -35.48
C PHE A 54 -10.82 14.78 -34.46
N ALA A 55 -9.70 14.38 -33.84
CA ALA A 55 -9.68 13.34 -32.82
C ALA A 55 -10.57 13.68 -31.61
N ILE A 56 -10.46 14.90 -31.08
CA ILE A 56 -11.29 15.34 -29.94
C ILE A 56 -12.77 15.44 -30.31
N GLU A 57 -13.08 15.85 -31.54
CA GLU A 57 -14.46 15.87 -32.03
C GLU A 57 -15.04 14.45 -32.12
N ILE A 58 -14.30 13.50 -32.69
CA ILE A 58 -14.71 12.09 -32.76
C ILE A 58 -14.89 11.48 -31.37
N MET A 59 -14.01 11.77 -30.41
CA MET A 59 -14.18 11.33 -29.02
C MET A 59 -15.48 11.88 -28.39
N SER A 60 -15.81 13.14 -28.68
CA SER A 60 -17.02 13.80 -28.18
C SER A 60 -18.28 13.20 -28.78
N LEU A 61 -18.25 12.87 -30.08
CA LEU A 61 -19.37 12.24 -30.79
C LEU A 61 -19.55 10.77 -30.41
N LYS A 62 -18.44 10.03 -30.23
CA LYS A 62 -18.41 8.58 -29.95
C LYS A 62 -17.30 8.20 -28.95
N PRO A 63 -17.55 8.35 -27.63
CA PRO A 63 -16.58 7.97 -26.60
C PRO A 63 -16.20 6.47 -26.60
N SER A 64 -17.05 5.61 -27.16
CA SER A 64 -16.82 4.16 -27.30
C SER A 64 -15.56 3.81 -28.09
N PHE A 65 -15.03 4.73 -28.91
CA PHE A 65 -13.83 4.52 -29.71
C PHE A 65 -12.52 4.68 -28.94
N CYS A 66 -12.50 5.42 -27.83
CA CYS A 66 -11.25 5.84 -27.18
C CYS A 66 -10.42 4.67 -26.65
N GLY A 67 -11.07 3.64 -26.10
CA GLY A 67 -10.43 2.44 -25.57
C GLY A 67 -10.41 1.23 -26.50
N ARG A 68 -10.86 1.37 -27.75
CA ARG A 68 -10.84 0.28 -28.75
C ARG A 68 -9.41 0.03 -29.22
N LEU A 69 -9.12 -1.21 -29.59
CA LEU A 69 -7.84 -1.58 -30.18
C LEU A 69 -8.03 -1.86 -31.67
N ASN A 70 -7.09 -1.41 -32.49
CA ASN A 70 -7.06 -1.77 -33.91
C ASN A 70 -6.54 -3.20 -34.14
N THR A 71 -6.40 -3.59 -35.40
CA THR A 71 -5.92 -4.90 -35.84
C THR A 71 -4.50 -5.24 -35.35
N ASN A 72 -3.69 -4.21 -35.07
CA ASN A 72 -2.35 -4.37 -34.52
C ASN A 72 -2.32 -4.43 -32.98
N GLY A 73 -3.48 -4.23 -32.34
CA GLY A 73 -3.63 -4.22 -30.88
C GLY A 73 -3.21 -2.91 -30.23
N PHE A 74 -3.27 -1.79 -30.96
CA PHE A 74 -2.96 -0.46 -30.42
C PHE A 74 -4.22 0.35 -30.20
N SER A 75 -4.26 1.11 -29.10
CA SER A 75 -5.29 2.13 -28.90
C SER A 75 -5.00 3.38 -29.73
N PRO A 76 -5.97 4.28 -29.94
CA PRO A 76 -5.71 5.59 -30.56
C PRO A 76 -4.63 6.37 -29.82
N LEU A 77 -4.63 6.37 -28.48
CA LEU A 77 -3.60 7.04 -27.68
C LEU A 77 -2.20 6.45 -27.95
N ASP A 78 -2.09 5.13 -28.07
CA ASP A 78 -0.82 4.47 -28.39
C ASP A 78 -0.30 4.87 -29.78
N LEU A 79 -1.18 5.02 -30.77
CA LEU A 79 -0.79 5.43 -32.12
C LEU A 79 -0.27 6.87 -32.14
N ALA A 80 -0.99 7.80 -31.51
CA ALA A 80 -0.52 9.18 -31.38
C ALA A 80 0.84 9.26 -30.67
N LEU A 81 1.01 8.47 -29.61
CA LEU A 81 2.23 8.42 -28.83
C LEU A 81 3.42 7.86 -29.62
N ARG A 82 3.22 6.73 -30.33
CA ARG A 82 4.26 6.08 -31.15
C ARG A 82 4.67 6.91 -32.36
N ASN A 83 3.75 7.69 -32.92
CA ASN A 83 4.01 8.58 -34.05
C ASN A 83 4.54 9.96 -33.63
N GLY A 84 4.66 10.23 -32.32
CA GLY A 84 5.25 11.46 -31.79
C GLY A 84 4.31 12.68 -31.79
N HIS A 85 3.01 12.49 -31.94
CA HIS A 85 2.01 13.56 -32.02
C HIS A 85 1.66 14.10 -30.63
N ARG A 86 2.57 14.92 -30.09
CA ARG A 86 2.53 15.33 -28.67
C ARG A 86 1.26 16.07 -28.29
N GLU A 87 0.82 16.99 -29.13
CA GLU A 87 -0.37 17.79 -28.88
C GLU A 87 -1.61 16.90 -28.81
N THR A 88 -1.71 15.94 -29.75
CA THR A 88 -2.80 14.96 -29.79
C THR A 88 -2.79 14.13 -28.51
N VAL A 89 -1.65 13.55 -28.10
CA VAL A 89 -1.51 12.79 -26.85
C VAL A 89 -1.98 13.61 -25.65
N SER A 90 -1.48 14.84 -25.49
CA SER A 90 -1.84 15.71 -24.36
C SER A 90 -3.34 16.00 -24.33
N ARG A 91 -3.95 16.28 -25.49
CA ARG A 91 -5.40 16.56 -25.59
C ARG A 91 -6.26 15.32 -25.34
N LEU A 92 -5.85 14.14 -25.84
CA LEU A 92 -6.54 12.87 -25.58
C LEU A 92 -6.53 12.55 -24.07
N VAL A 93 -5.38 12.68 -23.41
CA VAL A 93 -5.22 12.44 -21.96
C VAL A 93 -5.99 13.47 -21.12
N GLN A 94 -6.04 14.73 -21.54
CA GLN A 94 -6.85 15.76 -20.87
C GLN A 94 -8.35 15.46 -20.96
N PHE A 95 -8.80 14.85 -22.06
CA PHE A 95 -10.20 14.47 -22.24
C PHE A 95 -10.57 13.27 -21.38
N ASP A 96 -9.72 12.23 -21.38
CA ASP A 96 -9.90 11.03 -20.56
C ASP A 96 -8.55 10.47 -20.08
N PRO A 97 -8.18 10.69 -18.80
CA PRO A 97 -6.94 10.17 -18.23
C PRO A 97 -6.89 8.64 -18.13
N ASP A 98 -8.04 7.94 -18.11
CA ASP A 98 -8.07 6.48 -18.01
C ASP A 98 -7.56 5.80 -19.28
N LEU A 99 -7.42 6.54 -20.39
CA LEU A 99 -6.79 6.05 -21.62
C LEU A 99 -5.35 5.60 -21.42
N ILE A 100 -4.63 6.18 -20.44
CA ILE A 100 -3.26 5.76 -20.08
C ILE A 100 -3.23 4.30 -19.57
N ARG A 101 -4.36 3.78 -19.09
CA ARG A 101 -4.49 2.42 -18.55
C ARG A 101 -5.01 1.41 -19.59
N VAL A 102 -5.30 1.85 -20.82
CA VAL A 102 -5.76 0.95 -21.88
C VAL A 102 -4.64 -0.03 -22.20
N GLN A 103 -4.98 -1.32 -22.10
CA GLN A 103 -4.06 -2.42 -22.31
C GLN A 103 -4.09 -2.83 -23.77
N GLY A 104 -3.05 -2.49 -24.52
CA GLY A 104 -2.87 -2.91 -25.89
C GLY A 104 -2.37 -4.35 -26.02
N LYS A 105 -1.71 -4.64 -27.13
CA LYS A 105 -1.03 -5.92 -27.38
C LYS A 105 -0.08 -6.26 -26.21
N GLU A 106 -0.09 -7.52 -25.78
CA GLU A 106 0.68 -8.00 -24.61
C GLU A 106 0.35 -7.28 -23.28
N ARG A 107 -0.83 -6.67 -23.20
CA ARG A 107 -1.26 -5.81 -22.07
C ARG A 107 -0.32 -4.63 -21.81
N ILE A 108 0.44 -4.21 -22.82
CA ILE A 108 1.31 -3.04 -22.73
C ILE A 108 0.40 -1.80 -22.67
N THR A 109 0.60 -0.98 -21.65
CA THR A 109 -0.08 0.32 -21.54
C THR A 109 0.80 1.44 -22.10
N PRO A 110 0.22 2.60 -22.46
CA PRO A 110 0.98 3.79 -22.83
C PRO A 110 2.12 4.14 -21.85
N LEU A 111 1.90 3.99 -20.53
CA LEU A 111 2.95 4.23 -19.51
C LEU A 111 4.17 3.30 -19.69
N HIS A 112 3.95 2.02 -19.99
CA HIS A 112 5.05 1.08 -20.25
C HIS A 112 5.85 1.50 -21.48
N TYR A 113 5.18 1.93 -22.54
CA TYR A 113 5.84 2.42 -23.75
C TYR A 113 6.67 3.67 -23.46
N VAL A 114 6.12 4.66 -22.75
CA VAL A 114 6.90 5.85 -22.38
C VAL A 114 8.11 5.49 -21.50
N ALA A 115 7.97 4.52 -20.59
CA ALA A 115 9.08 4.05 -19.77
C ALA A 115 10.21 3.36 -20.56
N GLU A 116 9.90 2.79 -21.73
CA GLU A 116 10.88 2.30 -22.69
C GLU A 116 11.57 3.45 -23.44
N THR A 117 10.83 4.52 -23.78
CA THR A 117 11.36 5.70 -24.47
C THR A 117 12.11 6.68 -23.57
N ASP A 118 12.97 7.52 -24.15
CA ASP A 118 13.80 8.47 -23.41
C ASP A 118 13.09 9.80 -23.03
N ASP A 119 11.75 9.83 -23.16
CA ASP A 119 10.88 10.99 -22.94
C ASP A 119 10.35 11.03 -21.50
N VAL A 120 11.16 11.60 -20.62
CA VAL A 120 10.83 11.66 -19.18
C VAL A 120 9.74 12.68 -18.85
N GLU A 121 9.53 13.67 -19.71
CA GLU A 121 8.46 14.65 -19.57
C GLU A 121 7.10 13.99 -19.77
N PHE A 122 6.91 13.19 -20.84
CA PHE A 122 5.67 12.43 -21.00
C PHE A 122 5.43 11.44 -19.86
N LEU A 123 6.51 10.84 -19.36
CA LEU A 123 6.41 9.90 -18.26
C LEU A 123 5.86 10.59 -17.01
N ALA A 124 6.35 11.80 -16.70
CA ALA A 124 5.85 12.60 -15.60
C ALA A 124 4.41 13.08 -15.82
N GLU A 125 4.08 13.52 -17.03
CA GLU A 125 2.71 13.93 -17.38
C GLU A 125 1.71 12.78 -17.22
N PHE A 126 2.06 11.56 -17.64
CA PHE A 126 1.18 10.40 -17.56
C PHE A 126 0.95 9.95 -16.12
N LEU A 127 2.01 9.96 -15.30
CA LEU A 127 1.91 9.66 -13.87
C LEU A 127 1.02 10.67 -13.14
N LEU A 128 1.12 11.97 -13.50
CA LEU A 128 0.28 13.02 -12.93
C LEU A 128 -1.17 12.90 -13.37
N ALA A 129 -1.41 12.61 -14.65
CA ALA A 129 -2.76 12.48 -15.20
C ALA A 129 -3.48 11.23 -14.66
N CYS A 130 -2.78 10.10 -14.56
CA CYS A 130 -3.33 8.85 -14.06
C CYS A 130 -2.39 8.15 -13.06
N PRO A 131 -2.42 8.51 -11.76
CA PRO A 131 -1.55 7.92 -10.74
C PRO A 131 -1.63 6.39 -10.63
N ALA A 132 -2.83 5.82 -10.85
CA ALA A 132 -3.06 4.38 -10.75
C ALA A 132 -2.29 3.59 -11.83
N SER A 133 -1.92 4.21 -12.96
CA SER A 133 -1.23 3.55 -14.08
C SER A 133 0.10 2.89 -13.70
N ILE A 134 0.72 3.31 -12.59
CA ILE A 134 1.95 2.72 -12.06
C ILE A 134 1.78 1.25 -11.61
N GLU A 135 0.54 0.84 -11.30
CA GLU A 135 0.19 -0.52 -10.86
C GLU A 135 -0.14 -1.46 -12.03
N ASP A 136 -0.25 -0.94 -13.26
CA ASP A 136 -0.59 -1.77 -14.41
C ASP A 136 0.56 -2.69 -14.79
N LEU A 137 0.19 -3.90 -15.22
CA LEU A 137 1.11 -4.98 -15.55
C LEU A 137 0.93 -5.42 -17.00
N THR A 138 2.06 -5.73 -17.65
CA THR A 138 2.08 -6.44 -18.93
C THR A 138 1.62 -7.88 -18.79
N ILE A 139 1.52 -8.61 -19.90
CA ILE A 139 1.22 -10.06 -19.89
C ILE A 139 2.31 -10.90 -19.18
N ARG A 140 3.51 -10.34 -19.03
CA ARG A 140 4.64 -10.97 -18.33
C ARG A 140 4.78 -10.48 -16.88
N ASP A 141 3.73 -9.88 -16.33
CA ASP A 141 3.73 -9.27 -15.00
C ASP A 141 4.83 -8.21 -14.79
N GLU A 142 5.29 -7.56 -15.86
CA GLU A 142 6.26 -6.47 -15.80
C GLU A 142 5.55 -5.16 -15.46
N THR A 143 6.12 -4.39 -14.53
CA THR A 143 5.71 -3.00 -14.26
C THR A 143 6.45 -2.03 -15.18
N ALA A 144 6.01 -0.77 -15.28
CA ALA A 144 6.75 0.28 -15.99
C ALA A 144 8.21 0.43 -15.49
N VAL A 145 8.48 0.14 -14.21
CA VAL A 145 9.84 0.15 -13.65
C VAL A 145 10.67 -1.00 -14.21
N HIS A 146 10.10 -2.20 -14.33
CA HIS A 146 10.76 -3.33 -14.99
C HIS A 146 11.12 -2.96 -16.43
N THR A 147 10.20 -2.36 -17.18
CA THR A 147 10.43 -1.91 -18.57
C THR A 147 11.56 -0.89 -18.68
N ALA A 148 11.57 0.15 -17.84
CA ALA A 148 12.63 1.17 -17.86
C ALA A 148 14.02 0.56 -17.59
N VAL A 149 14.12 -0.33 -16.60
CA VAL A 149 15.39 -0.98 -16.26
C VAL A 149 15.78 -1.98 -17.34
N LYS A 150 14.86 -2.80 -17.86
CA LYS A 150 15.16 -3.77 -18.93
C LYS A 150 15.76 -3.11 -20.18
N ASN A 151 15.29 -1.92 -20.51
CA ASN A 151 15.77 -1.12 -21.65
C ASN A 151 16.99 -0.23 -21.34
N GLY A 152 17.53 -0.27 -20.12
CA GLY A 152 18.70 0.55 -19.75
C GLY A 152 18.40 2.04 -19.60
N ASN A 153 17.12 2.42 -19.50
CA ASN A 153 16.68 3.80 -19.43
C ASN A 153 16.78 4.34 -18.00
N GLU A 154 17.99 4.77 -17.61
CA GLU A 154 18.25 5.30 -16.27
C GLU A 154 17.45 6.59 -15.99
N ARG A 155 17.10 7.36 -17.02
CA ARG A 155 16.33 8.60 -16.89
C ARG A 155 14.88 8.31 -16.51
N ALA A 156 14.19 7.44 -17.25
CA ALA A 156 12.85 6.99 -16.92
C ALA A 156 12.81 6.32 -15.54
N PHE A 157 13.81 5.47 -15.23
CA PHE A 157 13.94 4.85 -13.90
C PHE A 157 14.01 5.88 -12.77
N LYS A 158 14.75 6.98 -12.94
CA LYS A 158 14.83 8.05 -11.92
C LYS A 158 13.49 8.73 -11.67
N VAL A 159 12.72 8.99 -12.72
CA VAL A 159 11.39 9.60 -12.60
C VAL A 159 10.42 8.65 -11.91
N LEU A 160 10.34 7.40 -12.38
CA LEU A 160 9.49 6.37 -11.76
C LEU A 160 9.84 6.16 -10.29
N LEU A 161 11.13 6.00 -9.96
CA LEU A 161 11.56 5.85 -8.58
C LEU A 161 11.24 7.11 -7.75
N GLY A 162 11.39 8.30 -8.31
CA GLY A 162 11.03 9.56 -7.66
C GLY A 162 9.53 9.70 -7.42
N TRP A 163 8.69 9.15 -8.30
CA TRP A 163 7.25 9.07 -8.14
C TRP A 163 6.85 8.10 -7.03
N LEU A 164 7.38 6.88 -7.04
CA LEU A 164 7.12 5.86 -6.01
C LEU A 164 7.47 6.36 -4.60
N GLN A 165 8.54 7.14 -4.49
CA GLN A 165 8.92 7.75 -3.21
C GLN A 165 7.93 8.80 -2.70
N ARG A 166 7.34 9.58 -3.59
CA ARG A 166 6.39 10.66 -3.24
C ARG A 166 5.00 10.11 -2.94
N THR A 167 4.68 8.96 -3.50
CA THR A 167 3.37 8.28 -3.36
C THR A 167 3.40 7.14 -2.35
N GLU A 168 4.55 6.89 -1.70
CA GLU A 168 4.77 5.81 -0.73
C GLU A 168 4.50 4.38 -1.27
N ASN A 169 4.52 4.20 -2.60
CA ASN A 169 4.29 2.92 -3.30
C ASN A 169 5.60 2.17 -3.61
N LEU A 170 6.55 2.17 -2.68
CA LEU A 170 7.86 1.54 -2.89
C LEU A 170 7.80 0.01 -3.00
N ASP A 171 6.71 -0.60 -2.55
CA ASP A 171 6.46 -2.04 -2.64
C ASP A 171 6.39 -2.56 -4.08
N ILE A 172 6.07 -1.70 -5.05
CA ILE A 172 6.08 -2.03 -6.48
C ILE A 172 7.48 -2.49 -6.94
N LEU A 173 8.55 -2.07 -6.25
CA LEU A 173 9.92 -2.52 -6.55
C LEU A 173 10.18 -4.00 -6.21
N ASP A 174 9.39 -4.55 -5.29
CA ASP A 174 9.47 -5.95 -4.85
C ASP A 174 8.56 -6.88 -5.68
N TRP A 175 7.75 -6.32 -6.58
CA TRP A 175 6.91 -7.12 -7.49
C TRP A 175 7.79 -7.93 -8.44
N LYS A 176 7.28 -9.10 -8.83
CA LYS A 176 8.00 -10.07 -9.65
C LYS A 176 7.34 -10.21 -11.01
N ASP A 177 8.16 -10.26 -12.05
CA ASP A 177 7.73 -10.65 -13.39
C ASP A 177 7.37 -12.15 -13.47
N GLU A 178 6.95 -12.60 -14.66
CA GLU A 178 6.60 -14.00 -14.97
C GLU A 178 7.72 -14.99 -14.62
N ALA A 179 8.99 -14.57 -14.73
CA ALA A 179 10.16 -15.38 -14.39
C ALA A 179 10.55 -15.28 -12.90
N GLY A 180 9.78 -14.56 -12.10
CA GLY A 180 10.03 -14.35 -10.67
C GLY A 180 11.10 -13.28 -10.39
N ASN A 181 11.55 -12.53 -11.39
CA ASN A 181 12.56 -11.49 -11.22
C ASN A 181 11.93 -10.21 -10.70
N THR A 182 12.53 -9.64 -9.66
CA THR A 182 12.26 -8.25 -9.26
C THR A 182 13.08 -7.28 -10.11
N VAL A 183 12.80 -5.98 -10.00
CA VAL A 183 13.59 -4.92 -10.66
C VAL A 183 15.09 -5.03 -10.33
N LEU A 184 15.44 -5.47 -9.12
CA LEU A 184 16.84 -5.67 -8.72
C LEU A 184 17.52 -6.82 -9.50
N HIS A 185 16.79 -7.90 -9.79
CA HIS A 185 17.28 -8.99 -10.62
C HIS A 185 17.55 -8.51 -12.05
N ILE A 186 16.63 -7.73 -12.64
CA ILE A 186 16.80 -7.16 -13.98
C ILE A 186 17.99 -6.17 -14.01
N ALA A 187 18.12 -5.31 -13.01
CA ALA A 187 19.25 -4.37 -12.92
C ALA A 187 20.59 -5.09 -12.81
N ALA A 188 20.62 -6.24 -12.12
CA ALA A 188 21.80 -7.10 -12.05
C ALA A 188 22.08 -7.81 -13.39
N SER A 189 21.07 -8.37 -14.06
CA SER A 189 21.23 -9.10 -15.33
C SER A 189 21.67 -8.20 -16.48
N THR A 190 21.17 -6.96 -16.52
CA THR A 190 21.49 -5.94 -17.53
C THR A 190 22.76 -5.15 -17.20
N ASN A 191 23.44 -5.49 -16.10
CA ASN A 191 24.67 -4.85 -15.65
C ASN A 191 24.58 -3.33 -15.44
N GLN A 192 23.57 -2.86 -14.69
CA GLN A 192 23.34 -1.43 -14.40
C GLN A 192 23.72 -1.02 -12.95
N PRO A 193 24.99 -0.66 -12.66
CA PRO A 193 25.45 -0.37 -11.30
C PRO A 193 24.76 0.84 -10.65
N GLN A 194 24.42 1.87 -11.44
CA GLN A 194 23.77 3.07 -10.90
C GLN A 194 22.33 2.79 -10.43
N VAL A 195 21.59 1.97 -11.19
CA VAL A 195 20.24 1.52 -10.82
C VAL A 195 20.32 0.66 -9.55
N VAL A 196 21.23 -0.32 -9.50
CA VAL A 196 21.45 -1.18 -8.32
C VAL A 196 21.75 -0.35 -7.06
N ARG A 197 22.65 0.64 -7.15
CA ARG A 197 22.99 1.53 -6.03
C ARG A 197 21.79 2.32 -5.50
N ARG A 198 20.83 2.68 -6.36
CA ARG A 198 19.62 3.41 -5.98
C ARG A 198 18.57 2.50 -5.37
N LEU A 199 18.41 1.29 -5.93
CA LEU A 199 17.46 0.28 -5.44
C LEU A 199 17.84 -0.21 -4.03
N ILE A 200 19.11 -0.54 -3.79
CA ILE A 200 19.57 -1.08 -2.49
C ILE A 200 19.24 -0.20 -1.30
N LYS A 201 19.18 1.12 -1.49
CA LYS A 201 18.86 2.06 -0.41
C LYS A 201 17.38 2.09 -0.04
N ARG A 202 16.51 1.43 -0.83
CA ARG A 202 15.05 1.67 -0.86
C ARG A 202 14.22 0.40 -0.96
N VAL A 203 14.82 -0.71 -1.38
CA VAL A 203 14.19 -2.02 -1.49
C VAL A 203 14.25 -2.72 -0.13
N TYR A 204 13.11 -3.20 0.34
CA TYR A 204 13.00 -3.91 1.62
C TYR A 204 13.42 -5.38 1.49
N THR A 205 13.22 -6.01 0.31
CA THR A 205 13.54 -7.43 0.07
C THR A 205 14.72 -7.66 -0.88
N LEU A 206 15.94 -7.56 -0.34
CA LEU A 206 17.15 -7.69 -1.16
C LEU A 206 17.53 -9.14 -1.54
N ASN A 207 17.03 -10.13 -0.79
CA ASN A 207 17.41 -11.54 -0.91
C ASN A 207 16.29 -12.41 -1.52
N GLU A 208 15.44 -11.81 -2.35
CA GLU A 208 14.45 -12.56 -3.11
C GLU A 208 15.12 -13.48 -4.13
N VAL A 209 14.45 -14.61 -4.40
CA VAL A 209 14.84 -15.54 -5.46
C VAL A 209 13.81 -15.55 -6.58
N ASN A 210 14.29 -15.71 -7.80
CA ASN A 210 13.45 -15.92 -8.99
C ASN A 210 13.02 -17.39 -9.13
N VAL A 211 12.32 -17.74 -10.23
CA VAL A 211 11.85 -19.11 -10.47
C VAL A 211 13.01 -20.11 -10.61
N GLU A 212 14.18 -19.68 -11.08
CA GLU A 212 15.41 -20.49 -11.12
C GLU A 212 16.07 -20.67 -9.74
N GLY A 213 15.52 -20.05 -8.69
CA GLY A 213 16.08 -20.09 -7.34
C GLY A 213 17.30 -19.19 -7.16
N LEU A 214 17.47 -18.16 -7.98
CA LEU A 214 18.64 -17.28 -7.97
C LEU A 214 18.33 -15.93 -7.37
N THR A 215 19.27 -15.41 -6.59
CA THR A 215 19.22 -14.01 -6.15
C THR A 215 19.83 -13.08 -7.21
N ALA A 216 19.60 -11.77 -7.08
CA ALA A 216 20.28 -10.77 -7.90
C ALA A 216 21.83 -10.88 -7.83
N TYR A 217 22.39 -11.35 -6.72
CA TYR A 217 23.83 -11.60 -6.60
C TYR A 217 24.27 -12.81 -7.42
N ASP A 218 23.49 -13.89 -7.42
CA ASP A 218 23.76 -15.09 -8.24
C ASP A 218 23.71 -14.76 -9.74
N ILE A 219 22.75 -13.93 -10.17
CA ILE A 219 22.68 -13.43 -11.54
C ILE A 219 23.93 -12.61 -11.89
N ALA A 220 24.34 -11.68 -11.02
CA ALA A 220 25.54 -10.89 -11.25
C ALA A 220 26.80 -11.77 -11.36
N LEU A 221 26.88 -12.88 -10.62
CA LEU A 221 28.00 -13.84 -10.71
C LEU A 221 28.12 -14.53 -12.06
N ARG A 222 27.01 -14.77 -12.76
CA ARG A 222 26.99 -15.37 -14.11
C ARG A 222 27.52 -14.43 -15.20
N LEU A 223 27.60 -13.12 -14.93
CA LEU A 223 28.10 -12.12 -15.89
C LEU A 223 29.64 -12.06 -15.93
N PRO A 224 30.24 -11.69 -17.09
CA PRO A 224 31.67 -11.46 -17.25
C PRO A 224 32.26 -10.53 -16.18
N THR A 225 33.45 -10.84 -15.67
CA THR A 225 33.99 -10.23 -14.44
C THR A 225 34.34 -8.76 -14.55
N GLU A 226 34.84 -8.28 -15.69
CA GLU A 226 35.32 -6.89 -15.80
C GLU A 226 34.18 -5.87 -15.73
N SER A 227 33.03 -6.14 -16.35
CA SER A 227 31.87 -5.24 -16.37
C SER A 227 30.99 -5.34 -15.12
N SER A 228 30.93 -6.52 -14.49
CA SER A 228 30.07 -6.80 -13.32
C SER A 228 30.75 -6.63 -11.97
N ARG A 229 32.06 -6.35 -11.94
CA ARG A 229 32.85 -6.19 -10.69
C ARG A 229 32.23 -5.16 -9.75
N GLU A 230 31.72 -4.06 -10.31
CA GLU A 230 31.10 -3.00 -9.53
C GLU A 230 29.78 -3.46 -8.88
N ILE A 231 28.89 -4.09 -9.65
CA ILE A 231 27.60 -4.60 -9.16
C ILE A 231 27.80 -5.66 -8.09
N LYS A 232 28.72 -6.60 -8.31
CA LYS A 232 29.08 -7.64 -7.32
C LYS A 232 29.48 -7.02 -5.98
N LYS A 233 30.34 -5.99 -6.01
CA LYS A 233 30.76 -5.27 -4.80
C LYS A 233 29.61 -4.54 -4.11
N VAL A 234 28.75 -3.88 -4.89
CA VAL A 234 27.62 -3.12 -4.34
C VAL A 234 26.59 -4.06 -3.70
N LEU A 235 26.22 -5.15 -4.36
CA LEU A 235 25.29 -6.17 -3.83
C LEU A 235 25.85 -6.86 -2.59
N GLN A 236 27.14 -7.22 -2.59
CA GLN A 236 27.78 -7.85 -1.43
C GLN A 236 27.81 -6.91 -0.22
N LYS A 237 28.13 -5.62 -0.42
CA LYS A 237 28.09 -4.62 0.66
C LYS A 237 26.69 -4.40 1.24
N ALA A 238 25.66 -4.62 0.41
CA ALA A 238 24.26 -4.51 0.82
C ALA A 238 23.73 -5.73 1.58
N GLY A 239 24.55 -6.79 1.74
CA GLY A 239 24.10 -8.03 2.38
C GLY A 239 23.28 -8.94 1.47
N VAL A 240 23.34 -8.74 0.13
CA VAL A 240 22.74 -9.69 -0.81
C VAL A 240 23.62 -10.94 -0.87
N CYS A 241 23.04 -12.07 -0.48
CA CYS A 241 23.72 -13.34 -0.40
C CYS A 241 23.40 -14.23 -1.60
N ARG A 242 24.18 -15.29 -1.76
CA ARG A 242 23.84 -16.38 -2.68
C ARG A 242 22.60 -17.09 -2.18
N SER A 243 21.76 -17.56 -3.10
CA SER A 243 20.62 -18.43 -2.82
C SER A 243 20.98 -19.63 -1.93
N SER A 244 22.17 -20.22 -2.12
CA SER A 244 22.66 -21.36 -1.33
C SER A 244 22.83 -21.09 0.16
N LEU A 245 22.93 -19.82 0.57
CA LEU A 245 23.08 -19.40 1.97
C LEU A 245 21.73 -19.04 2.60
N LEU A 246 20.66 -18.96 1.80
CA LEU A 246 19.34 -18.66 2.32
C LEU A 246 18.75 -19.89 3.00
N PRO A 247 17.97 -19.72 4.08
CA PRO A 247 17.25 -20.82 4.71
C PRO A 247 16.39 -21.53 3.67
N SER A 248 16.37 -22.86 3.69
CA SER A 248 15.52 -23.64 2.78
C SER A 248 14.08 -23.16 2.90
N VAL A 249 13.50 -22.73 1.77
CA VAL A 249 12.14 -22.19 1.72
C VAL A 249 11.18 -23.25 2.28
N CYS A 250 10.62 -22.98 3.46
CA CYS A 250 9.52 -23.77 3.99
C CYS A 250 8.35 -23.61 3.02
N SER A 251 7.82 -24.72 2.50
CA SER A 251 6.68 -24.67 1.58
C SER A 251 5.53 -23.90 2.24
N LYS A 252 4.78 -23.10 1.48
CA LYS A 252 3.59 -22.40 2.01
C LYS A 252 2.65 -23.36 2.73
N ALA A 253 2.46 -24.56 2.20
CA ALA A 253 1.65 -25.61 2.82
C ALA A 253 2.24 -26.07 4.17
N GLN A 254 3.56 -26.20 4.26
CA GLN A 254 4.26 -26.56 5.50
C GLN A 254 4.22 -25.42 6.53
N PHE A 255 4.28 -24.16 6.08
CA PHE A 255 4.10 -22.99 6.92
C PHE A 255 2.68 -22.91 7.50
N PHE A 256 1.64 -23.05 6.66
CA PHE A 256 0.25 -23.06 7.12
C PHE A 256 -0.08 -24.26 8.01
N SER A 257 0.61 -25.39 7.81
CA SER A 257 0.47 -26.59 8.64
C SER A 257 1.29 -26.54 9.93
N SER A 258 2.19 -25.56 10.06
CA SER A 258 3.03 -25.42 11.25
C SER A 258 2.23 -24.84 12.43
N LYS A 259 2.61 -25.23 13.64
CA LYS A 259 1.96 -24.74 14.85
C LYS A 259 2.24 -23.24 15.00
N GLU A 260 1.18 -22.46 15.18
CA GLU A 260 1.31 -21.01 15.37
C GLU A 260 2.14 -20.67 16.61
N TYR A 261 3.13 -19.81 16.43
CA TYR A 261 3.94 -19.27 17.52
C TYR A 261 3.22 -18.09 18.20
N MET A 262 3.52 -17.86 19.48
CA MET A 262 2.92 -16.76 20.26
C MET A 262 3.15 -15.39 19.62
N SER A 263 4.30 -15.15 18.98
CA SER A 263 4.59 -13.92 18.25
C SER A 263 3.63 -13.68 17.08
N GLN A 264 3.25 -14.72 16.33
CA GLN A 264 2.29 -14.63 15.23
C GLN A 264 0.89 -14.29 15.72
N LYS A 265 0.48 -14.83 16.87
CA LYS A 265 -0.80 -14.50 17.51
C LYS A 265 -0.88 -13.04 17.95
N VAL A 266 0.21 -12.53 18.55
CA VAL A 266 0.31 -11.12 18.96
C VAL A 266 0.22 -10.20 17.75
N VAL A 267 0.88 -10.56 16.64
CA VAL A 267 0.79 -9.83 15.37
C VAL A 267 -0.62 -9.85 14.80
N LYS A 268 -1.28 -11.02 14.76
CA LYS A 268 -2.66 -11.12 14.28
C LYS A 268 -3.61 -10.26 15.11
N LEU A 269 -3.45 -10.28 16.43
CA LEU A 269 -4.21 -9.44 17.34
C LEU A 269 -3.97 -7.95 17.06
N HIS A 270 -2.72 -7.54 16.86
CA HIS A 270 -2.38 -6.17 16.47
C HIS A 270 -3.01 -5.78 15.13
N ALA A 271 -2.88 -6.60 14.09
CA ALA A 271 -3.46 -6.35 12.78
C ALA A 271 -5.00 -6.25 12.83
N PHE A 272 -5.64 -7.10 13.62
CA PHE A 272 -7.08 -7.03 13.89
C PHE A 272 -7.47 -5.74 14.60
N LEU A 273 -6.71 -5.33 15.63
CA LEU A 273 -6.95 -4.08 16.35
C LEU A 273 -6.75 -2.84 15.47
N HIS A 274 -5.81 -2.89 14.52
CA HIS A 274 -5.48 -1.73 13.67
C HIS A 274 -6.32 -1.62 12.40
N LYS A 275 -6.64 -2.75 11.75
CA LYS A 275 -7.35 -2.80 10.46
C LYS A 275 -8.71 -3.49 10.51
N GLY A 276 -8.97 -4.29 11.54
CA GLY A 276 -10.19 -5.09 11.67
C GLY A 276 -11.35 -4.37 12.39
N LEU A 277 -11.05 -3.28 13.10
CA LEU A 277 -12.06 -2.47 13.79
C LEU A 277 -12.59 -1.36 12.88
N SER A 278 -13.91 -1.13 12.94
CA SER A 278 -14.50 0.07 12.33
C SER A 278 -13.99 1.32 13.04
N GLU A 279 -13.83 2.41 12.30
CA GLU A 279 -13.51 3.75 12.82
C GLU A 279 -14.36 4.10 14.06
N ASP A 280 -15.66 3.80 14.01
CA ASP A 280 -16.58 4.06 15.11
C ASP A 280 -16.25 3.24 16.37
N THR A 281 -15.92 1.95 16.20
CA THR A 281 -15.56 1.07 17.32
C THR A 281 -14.21 1.46 17.92
N ARG A 282 -13.25 1.87 17.09
CA ARG A 282 -11.94 2.36 17.53
C ARG A 282 -12.10 3.62 18.39
N ASN A 283 -12.93 4.55 17.95
CA ASN A 283 -13.20 5.79 18.68
C ASN A 283 -13.89 5.53 20.02
N VAL A 284 -14.89 4.63 20.08
CA VAL A 284 -15.53 4.24 21.34
C VAL A 284 -14.53 3.59 22.31
N LEU A 285 -13.69 2.68 21.83
CA LEU A 285 -12.69 2.02 22.66
C LEU A 285 -11.63 2.99 23.18
N LEU A 286 -11.20 3.96 22.37
CA LEU A 286 -10.30 5.04 22.79
C LEU A 286 -10.91 5.86 23.93
N VAL A 287 -12.18 6.25 23.82
CA VAL A 287 -12.88 6.99 24.88
C VAL A 287 -12.94 6.16 26.17
N VAL A 288 -13.29 4.88 26.07
CA VAL A 288 -13.33 3.97 27.24
C VAL A 288 -11.94 3.83 27.88
N ALA A 289 -10.88 3.70 27.06
CA ALA A 289 -9.51 3.66 27.56
C ALA A 289 -9.17 4.94 28.32
N VAL A 290 -9.40 6.13 27.74
CA VAL A 290 -9.17 7.43 28.41
C VAL A 290 -9.93 7.51 29.75
N LEU A 291 -11.18 7.06 29.81
CA LEU A 291 -11.97 7.03 31.05
C LEU A 291 -11.38 6.09 32.11
N ILE A 292 -10.90 4.91 31.73
CA ILE A 292 -10.24 3.97 32.65
C ILE A 292 -8.89 4.53 33.13
N ALA A 293 -8.11 5.18 32.25
CA ALA A 293 -6.84 5.79 32.61
C ALA A 293 -7.05 6.95 33.60
N THR A 294 -8.03 7.82 33.33
CA THR A 294 -8.37 8.96 34.20
C THR A 294 -8.89 8.48 35.56
N ALA A 295 -9.80 7.52 35.60
CA ALA A 295 -10.30 6.94 36.85
C ALA A 295 -9.18 6.30 37.68
N SER A 296 -8.30 5.52 37.03
CA SER A 296 -7.16 4.88 37.70
C SER A 296 -6.16 5.90 38.23
N TYR A 297 -5.89 6.98 37.49
CA TYR A 297 -4.99 8.05 37.95
C TYR A 297 -5.59 8.79 39.17
N GLN A 298 -6.89 9.10 39.14
CA GLN A 298 -7.58 9.74 40.26
C GLN A 298 -7.61 8.85 41.52
N ALA A 299 -7.73 7.54 41.34
CA ALA A 299 -7.70 6.58 42.45
C ALA A 299 -6.34 6.57 43.18
N VAL A 300 -5.26 7.00 42.52
CA VAL A 300 -3.96 7.22 43.19
C VAL A 300 -3.95 8.52 43.97
N LEU A 301 -4.45 9.62 43.39
CA LEU A 301 -4.49 10.92 44.08
C LEU A 301 -5.41 10.91 45.32
N SER A 302 -6.48 10.13 45.27
CA SER A 302 -7.47 9.97 46.35
C SER A 302 -7.68 8.48 46.63
N PRO A 303 -6.72 7.82 47.29
CA PRO A 303 -6.82 6.40 47.55
C PRO A 303 -7.95 6.09 48.53
N PRO A 304 -8.60 4.91 48.40
CA PRO A 304 -9.59 4.47 49.36
C PRO A 304 -8.97 4.43 50.77
N GLY A 305 -9.68 4.88 51.79
CA GLY A 305 -9.12 5.03 53.15
C GLY A 305 -8.41 6.36 53.43
N GLY A 306 -8.17 7.19 52.41
CA GLY A 306 -7.63 8.54 52.58
C GLY A 306 -6.12 8.58 52.81
N LEU A 307 -5.59 9.81 52.82
CA LEU A 307 -4.18 10.08 53.07
C LEU A 307 -3.98 10.46 54.55
N TYR A 308 -2.93 9.91 55.15
CA TYR A 308 -2.53 10.23 56.50
C TYR A 308 -1.98 11.65 56.56
N SER A 309 -2.61 12.51 57.36
CA SER A 309 -2.15 13.87 57.66
C SER A 309 -2.09 14.03 59.18
N ASN A 310 -0.89 14.25 59.72
CA ASN A 310 -0.71 14.53 61.13
C ASN A 310 -0.43 16.03 61.32
N ASP A 311 -1.41 16.78 61.83
CA ASP A 311 -1.29 18.22 62.10
C ASP A 311 -0.53 18.52 63.40
N ASN A 312 -0.35 17.52 64.27
CA ASN A 312 0.36 17.66 65.54
C ASN A 312 1.68 16.88 65.45
N GLY A 313 2.82 17.59 65.33
CA GLY A 313 4.18 17.07 65.07
C GLY A 313 4.79 16.05 66.04
N LYS A 314 4.01 15.12 66.60
CA LYS A 314 4.48 13.90 67.27
C LYS A 314 4.24 12.72 66.33
N SER A 315 5.33 12.21 65.79
CA SER A 315 5.38 10.98 65.00
C SER A 315 5.12 9.75 65.89
N GLN A 316 3.85 9.48 66.18
CA GLN A 316 3.45 8.15 66.67
C GLN A 316 2.94 7.31 65.51
N GLY A 317 3.75 6.32 65.13
CA GLY A 317 3.37 5.24 64.23
C GLY A 317 3.82 5.42 62.78
N GLY A 318 5.13 5.32 62.51
CA GLY A 318 5.76 4.81 61.27
C GLY A 318 5.38 5.36 59.88
N LEU A 319 4.29 6.11 59.72
CA LEU A 319 3.76 6.63 58.47
C LEU A 319 4.08 8.13 58.36
N SER A 320 4.60 8.53 57.19
CA SER A 320 4.82 9.94 56.88
C SER A 320 3.53 10.58 56.37
N ASN A 321 3.41 11.90 56.52
CA ASN A 321 2.30 12.67 55.92
C ASN A 321 2.24 12.39 54.40
N GLY A 322 1.03 12.15 53.88
CA GLY A 322 0.78 11.82 52.48
C GLY A 322 0.83 10.32 52.12
N GLN A 323 0.95 9.41 53.10
CA GLN A 323 0.85 7.96 52.87
C GLN A 323 -0.60 7.46 53.04
N VAL A 324 -0.96 6.35 52.39
CA VAL A 324 -2.33 5.79 52.52
C VAL A 324 -2.58 5.25 53.93
N GLN A 325 -3.75 5.60 54.47
CA GLN A 325 -4.27 5.01 55.70
C GLN A 325 -5.05 3.72 55.37
N MET A 326 -4.35 2.66 54.95
CA MET A 326 -4.95 1.34 54.68
C MET A 326 -4.06 0.19 55.20
N PRO A 327 -4.65 -0.97 55.56
CA PRO A 327 -3.87 -2.16 55.88
C PRO A 327 -3.06 -2.63 54.67
N THR A 328 -1.82 -3.05 54.91
CA THR A 328 -0.82 -3.37 53.87
C THR A 328 -1.28 -4.41 52.85
N ASN A 329 -2.08 -5.40 53.25
CA ASN A 329 -2.59 -6.43 52.33
C ASN A 329 -3.59 -5.86 51.30
N TYR A 330 -4.50 -5.00 51.73
CA TYR A 330 -5.48 -4.36 50.85
C TYR A 330 -4.83 -3.28 49.98
N LEU A 331 -3.86 -2.55 50.55
CA LEU A 331 -3.05 -1.58 49.81
C LEU A 331 -2.31 -2.25 48.64
N ASN A 332 -1.63 -3.37 48.87
CA ASN A 332 -0.88 -4.06 47.83
C ASN A 332 -1.80 -4.54 46.68
N LEU A 333 -2.96 -5.13 47.01
CA LEU A 333 -3.93 -5.56 46.00
C LEU A 333 -4.45 -4.38 45.17
N PHE A 334 -4.84 -3.29 45.83
CA PHE A 334 -5.31 -2.08 45.15
C PHE A 334 -4.24 -1.53 44.20
N LEU A 335 -3.00 -1.36 44.67
CA LEU A 335 -1.91 -0.81 43.86
C LEU A 335 -1.61 -1.67 42.63
N ILE A 336 -1.66 -3.01 42.75
CA ILE A 336 -1.42 -3.93 41.63
C ILE A 336 -2.52 -3.79 40.58
N PHE A 337 -3.80 -3.92 40.97
CA PHE A 337 -4.91 -3.88 40.02
C PHE A 337 -5.09 -2.51 39.37
N ASN A 338 -4.92 -1.43 40.15
CA ASN A 338 -5.03 -0.07 39.62
C ASN A 338 -3.91 0.24 38.61
N SER A 339 -2.68 -0.20 38.90
CA SER A 339 -1.55 -0.03 37.98
C SER A 339 -1.71 -0.86 36.71
N LEU A 340 -2.26 -2.07 36.82
CA LEU A 340 -2.54 -2.91 35.67
C LEU A 340 -3.63 -2.28 34.78
N ALA A 341 -4.72 -1.78 35.37
CA ALA A 341 -5.79 -1.10 34.64
C ALA A 341 -5.28 0.15 33.92
N PHE A 342 -4.45 0.96 34.59
CA PHE A 342 -3.84 2.14 34.00
C PHE A 342 -2.88 1.79 32.85
N ALA A 343 -1.98 0.82 33.05
CA ALA A 343 -1.00 0.39 32.05
C ALA A 343 -1.68 -0.23 30.80
N LEU A 344 -2.70 -1.07 30.99
CA LEU A 344 -3.46 -1.65 29.89
C LEU A 344 -4.24 -0.59 29.11
N SER A 345 -4.83 0.39 29.80
CA SER A 345 -5.52 1.49 29.14
C SER A 345 -4.57 2.37 28.31
N VAL A 346 -3.40 2.76 28.87
CA VAL A 346 -2.41 3.54 28.13
C VAL A 346 -1.82 2.76 26.97
N GLY A 347 -1.57 1.45 27.14
CA GLY A 347 -1.16 0.57 26.06
C GLY A 347 -2.19 0.53 24.91
N MET A 348 -3.49 0.47 25.22
CA MET A 348 -4.56 0.54 24.22
C MET A 348 -4.60 1.89 23.49
N MET A 349 -4.35 3.00 24.18
CA MET A 349 -4.27 4.32 23.55
C MET A 349 -3.11 4.39 22.55
N VAL A 350 -1.90 3.99 22.97
CA VAL A 350 -0.71 3.96 22.10
C VAL A 350 -0.94 3.08 20.87
N LEU A 351 -1.61 1.93 21.02
CA LEU A 351 -1.90 1.01 19.91
C LEU A 351 -2.88 1.55 18.86
N PHE A 352 -3.78 2.48 19.22
CA PHE A 352 -4.80 2.99 18.29
C PHE A 352 -4.45 4.34 17.66
N ILE A 353 -3.45 5.05 18.18
CA ILE A 353 -3.10 6.42 17.77
C ILE A 353 -2.06 6.46 16.61
N GLN A 354 -1.47 5.31 16.23
CA GLN A 354 -0.28 5.20 15.37
C GLN A 354 -0.43 5.63 13.89
N ASP A 355 -1.58 6.13 13.44
CA ASP A 355 -1.79 6.51 12.03
C ASP A 355 -1.49 7.99 11.70
N SER A 356 -1.06 8.83 12.65
CA SER A 356 -0.90 10.28 12.40
C SER A 356 0.41 10.87 12.90
N LEU A 357 0.87 11.94 12.25
CA LEU A 357 2.06 12.72 12.63
C LEU A 357 1.96 13.32 14.06
N GLY A 358 0.74 13.51 14.56
CA GLY A 358 0.46 13.91 15.95
C GLY A 358 0.59 12.78 16.97
N GLY A 359 0.59 11.51 16.52
CA GLY A 359 0.69 10.33 17.37
C GLY A 359 2.00 10.26 18.14
N ALA A 360 3.13 10.60 17.52
CA ALA A 360 4.43 10.59 18.20
C ALA A 360 4.53 11.61 19.35
N LEU A 361 3.93 12.79 19.20
CA LEU A 361 3.86 13.80 20.28
C LEU A 361 2.94 13.34 21.41
N LEU A 362 1.83 12.68 21.06
CA LEU A 362 0.88 12.14 22.02
C LEU A 362 1.47 10.93 22.76
N ASP A 363 2.22 10.05 22.09
CA ASP A 363 2.95 8.95 22.71
C ASP A 363 4.00 9.46 23.70
N LEU A 364 4.70 10.54 23.35
CA LEU A 364 5.62 11.22 24.25
C LEU A 364 4.89 11.81 25.48
N ALA A 365 3.70 12.39 25.29
CA ALA A 365 2.88 12.89 26.38
C ALA A 365 2.36 11.76 27.29
N LEU A 366 1.92 10.64 26.70
CA LEU A 366 1.49 9.44 27.43
C LEU A 366 2.64 8.82 28.22
N LEU A 367 3.87 8.86 27.70
CA LEU A 367 5.08 8.45 28.44
C LEU A 367 5.30 9.30 29.69
N PHE A 368 5.23 10.63 29.57
CA PHE A 368 5.34 11.53 30.71
C PHE A 368 4.21 11.31 31.72
N LEU A 369 2.99 11.04 31.25
CA LEU A 369 1.85 10.71 32.10
C LEU A 369 2.11 9.41 32.89
N MET A 370 2.61 8.35 32.24
CA MET A 370 2.99 7.08 32.89
C MET A 370 4.07 7.28 33.95
N PHE A 371 5.08 8.10 33.66
CA PHE A 371 6.13 8.44 34.61
C PHE A 371 5.58 9.21 35.82
N SER A 372 4.67 10.16 35.60
CA SER A 372 4.03 10.91 36.70
C SER A 372 3.17 10.02 37.59
N TYR A 373 2.41 9.09 37.01
CA TYR A 373 1.60 8.10 37.73
C TYR A 373 2.49 7.23 38.64
N PHE A 374 3.64 6.79 38.10
CA PHE A 374 4.61 6.01 38.86
C PHE A 374 5.16 6.76 40.09
N LEU A 375 5.57 8.02 39.91
CA LEU A 375 6.07 8.85 41.02
C LEU A 375 5.00 9.05 42.11
N SER A 376 3.75 9.26 41.70
CA SER A 376 2.62 9.40 42.62
C SER A 376 2.42 8.13 43.44
N MET A 377 2.38 6.96 42.78
CA MET A 377 2.28 5.65 43.42
C MET A 377 3.41 5.37 44.42
N PHE A 378 4.65 5.70 44.05
CA PHE A 378 5.82 5.52 44.92
C PHE A 378 5.73 6.37 46.19
N SER A 379 5.34 7.63 46.05
CA SER A 379 5.17 8.56 47.18
C SER A 379 4.14 8.04 48.19
N ILE A 380 3.03 7.50 47.70
CA ILE A 380 1.88 7.11 48.50
C ILE A 380 2.09 5.76 49.23
N SER A 381 2.92 4.85 48.68
CA SER A 381 3.19 3.53 49.27
C SER A 381 4.19 3.55 50.45
N GLY A 382 4.90 4.66 50.66
CA GLY A 382 5.89 4.81 51.72
C GLY A 382 7.13 3.91 51.60
N ASN A 383 8.07 4.04 52.56
CA ASN A 383 9.38 3.36 52.54
C ASN A 383 9.34 1.87 52.93
N THR A 384 8.19 1.21 52.72
CA THR A 384 8.04 -0.22 53.00
C THR A 384 8.69 -1.03 51.88
N LYS A 385 9.41 -2.12 52.20
CA LYS A 385 10.01 -3.04 51.20
C LYS A 385 8.99 -3.46 50.12
N THR A 386 7.71 -3.54 50.49
CA THR A 386 6.54 -3.78 49.63
C THR A 386 6.30 -2.69 48.60
N GLY A 387 6.43 -1.40 48.94
CA GLY A 387 6.28 -0.30 48.00
C GLY A 387 7.37 -0.27 46.94
N LEU A 388 8.61 -0.62 47.32
CA LEU A 388 9.73 -0.73 46.37
C LEU A 388 9.58 -1.92 45.42
N MET A 389 8.99 -3.03 45.88
CA MET A 389 8.72 -4.21 45.05
C MET A 389 7.50 -4.03 44.14
N SER A 390 6.42 -3.39 44.59
CA SER A 390 5.25 -3.09 43.76
C SER A 390 5.57 -1.99 42.74
N ALA A 391 6.29 -0.95 43.15
CA ALA A 391 6.80 0.10 42.27
C ALA A 391 7.82 -0.46 41.27
N GLY A 392 8.80 -1.26 41.72
CA GLY A 392 9.76 -1.92 40.84
C GLY A 392 9.11 -2.86 39.83
N GLY A 393 8.06 -3.60 40.23
CA GLY A 393 7.26 -4.44 39.34
C GLY A 393 6.48 -3.64 38.31
N ALA A 394 5.83 -2.54 38.72
CA ALA A 394 5.15 -1.63 37.80
C ALA A 394 6.14 -0.97 36.82
N LEU A 395 7.30 -0.48 37.28
CA LEU A 395 8.37 0.04 36.42
C LEU A 395 8.90 -1.01 35.45
N ALA A 396 9.07 -2.25 35.89
CA ALA A 396 9.53 -3.34 35.03
C ALA A 396 8.48 -3.70 33.98
N ILE A 397 7.19 -3.75 34.34
CA ILE A 397 6.09 -4.00 33.40
C ILE A 397 5.95 -2.83 32.42
N ILE A 398 6.00 -1.59 32.90
CA ILE A 398 5.88 -0.37 32.09
C ILE A 398 7.09 -0.25 31.16
N SER A 399 8.31 -0.45 31.66
CA SER A 399 9.53 -0.46 30.87
C SER A 399 9.54 -1.61 29.86
N SER A 400 9.04 -2.79 30.22
CA SER A 400 8.95 -3.94 29.29
C SER A 400 7.89 -3.71 28.21
N LEU A 401 6.73 -3.15 28.55
CA LEU A 401 5.71 -2.79 27.57
C LEU A 401 6.22 -1.68 26.65
N PHE A 402 6.86 -0.65 27.19
CA PHE A 402 7.45 0.46 26.43
C PHE A 402 8.58 -0.01 25.49
N LEU A 403 9.49 -0.86 25.98
CA LEU A 403 10.57 -1.46 25.16
C LEU A 403 9.99 -2.40 24.10
N PHE A 404 8.93 -3.14 24.42
CA PHE A 404 8.22 -3.98 23.48
C PHE A 404 7.55 -3.17 22.37
N PHE A 405 6.91 -2.04 22.69
CA PHE A 405 6.21 -1.20 21.71
C PHE A 405 7.13 -0.27 20.90
N LEU A 406 8.23 0.25 21.47
CA LEU A 406 9.16 1.12 20.73
C LEU A 406 10.26 0.37 19.99
N ILE A 407 10.74 -0.75 20.52
CA ILE A 407 11.88 -1.47 19.94
C ILE A 407 11.41 -2.75 19.27
N ILE A 408 10.61 -3.57 19.95
CA ILE A 408 10.25 -4.90 19.42
C ILE A 408 9.17 -4.78 18.35
N MET A 409 8.20 -3.87 18.44
CA MET A 409 7.16 -3.73 17.40
C MET A 409 7.71 -3.26 16.05
N PRO A 410 8.53 -2.19 15.96
CA PRO A 410 9.17 -1.82 14.69
C PRO A 410 10.14 -2.89 14.19
N LYS A 411 10.84 -3.56 15.11
CA LYS A 411 11.83 -4.59 14.77
C LYS A 411 11.21 -5.94 14.42
N MET A 412 10.04 -6.30 14.96
CA MET A 412 9.21 -7.42 14.51
C MET A 412 8.61 -7.14 13.13
N TRP A 413 8.32 -5.88 12.82
CA TRP A 413 7.95 -5.44 11.47
C TRP A 413 9.10 -5.60 10.47
N VAL A 414 10.33 -5.26 10.87
CA VAL A 414 11.53 -5.36 10.01
C VAL A 414 12.08 -6.80 9.91
N ASP A 415 12.05 -7.58 10.99
CA ASP A 415 12.75 -8.87 11.11
C ASP A 415 11.82 -10.11 10.99
N ALA A 416 10.54 -9.96 10.62
CA ALA A 416 9.65 -11.09 10.40
C ALA A 416 9.52 -11.45 8.91
N PRO A 417 10.38 -12.32 8.36
CA PRO A 417 10.22 -12.84 7.00
C PRO A 417 8.89 -13.61 6.83
N GLY A 418 8.32 -14.13 7.93
CA GLY A 418 6.98 -14.74 7.94
C GLY A 418 5.81 -13.74 7.90
N MET A 419 6.01 -12.47 8.26
CA MET A 419 5.00 -11.42 8.12
C MET A 419 5.00 -10.81 6.73
N MET A 420 6.16 -10.75 6.07
CA MET A 420 6.18 -10.52 4.62
C MET A 420 5.41 -11.60 3.88
N LEU A 421 5.30 -12.83 4.38
CA LEU A 421 4.42 -13.84 3.80
C LEU A 421 2.94 -13.49 3.99
N LEU A 422 2.50 -13.00 5.15
CA LEU A 422 1.10 -12.64 5.40
C LEU A 422 0.69 -11.32 4.73
N ASP A 423 1.59 -10.33 4.67
CA ASP A 423 1.44 -9.12 3.86
C ASP A 423 1.58 -9.45 2.36
N CYS A 424 2.45 -10.37 1.93
CA CYS A 424 2.47 -10.87 0.55
C CYS A 424 1.22 -11.68 0.22
N LEU A 425 0.65 -12.46 1.15
CA LEU A 425 -0.57 -13.22 0.89
C LEU A 425 -1.77 -12.29 0.82
N THR A 426 -1.88 -11.32 1.73
CA THR A 426 -2.98 -10.34 1.73
C THR A 426 -2.84 -9.26 0.65
N ARG A 427 -1.63 -8.85 0.25
CA ARG A 427 -1.41 -7.83 -0.79
C ARG A 427 -1.38 -8.44 -2.20
N ARG A 428 -0.89 -9.67 -2.40
CA ARG A 428 -0.83 -10.35 -3.72
C ARG A 428 -2.17 -10.94 -4.17
N GLU A 429 -3.07 -11.28 -3.24
CA GLU A 429 -4.45 -11.62 -3.60
C GLU A 429 -5.25 -10.36 -4.00
N THR A 430 -4.93 -9.16 -3.50
CA THR A 430 -5.75 -7.97 -3.79
C THR A 430 -5.62 -7.38 -5.19
N VAL A 431 -4.55 -7.63 -5.97
CA VAL A 431 -4.42 -7.04 -7.32
C VAL A 431 -5.01 -7.95 -8.39
N SER A 432 -4.73 -9.26 -8.34
CA SER A 432 -5.31 -10.25 -9.27
C SER A 432 -6.81 -10.44 -9.01
N ASP A 433 -7.22 -10.54 -7.74
CA ASP A 433 -8.64 -10.71 -7.41
C ASP A 433 -9.41 -9.40 -7.54
N ARG A 434 -8.84 -8.18 -7.37
CA ARG A 434 -9.59 -6.96 -7.71
C ARG A 434 -9.86 -6.84 -9.21
N MET A 435 -8.96 -7.30 -10.08
CA MET A 435 -9.23 -7.36 -11.52
C MET A 435 -10.29 -8.41 -11.83
N GLN A 436 -10.18 -9.63 -11.29
CA GLN A 436 -11.17 -10.69 -11.53
C GLN A 436 -12.54 -10.38 -10.89
N TYR A 437 -12.60 -9.87 -9.65
CA TYR A 437 -13.85 -9.46 -9.00
C TYR A 437 -14.46 -8.22 -9.67
N ARG A 438 -13.70 -7.26 -10.22
CA ARG A 438 -14.27 -6.17 -11.01
C ARG A 438 -14.79 -6.64 -12.37
N LEU A 439 -14.16 -7.63 -12.99
CA LEU A 439 -14.64 -8.28 -14.22
C LEU A 439 -15.89 -9.13 -13.96
N VAL A 440 -15.94 -9.88 -12.85
CA VAL A 440 -17.12 -10.67 -12.43
C VAL A 440 -18.24 -9.74 -11.95
N ALA A 441 -17.95 -8.65 -11.25
CA ALA A 441 -18.94 -7.65 -10.85
C ALA A 441 -19.47 -6.83 -12.04
N LYS A 442 -18.65 -6.52 -13.06
CA LYS A 442 -19.14 -5.93 -14.33
C LYS A 442 -20.01 -6.92 -15.12
N LYS A 443 -19.68 -8.20 -15.12
CA LYS A 443 -20.47 -9.26 -15.78
C LYS A 443 -21.78 -9.55 -15.04
N TYR A 444 -21.78 -9.50 -13.70
CA TYR A 444 -23.00 -9.60 -12.89
C TYR A 444 -23.87 -8.34 -12.97
N SER A 445 -23.26 -7.14 -13.00
CA SER A 445 -23.97 -5.88 -13.22
C SER A 445 -24.67 -5.84 -14.59
N SER A 446 -24.02 -6.35 -15.65
CA SER A 446 -24.65 -6.44 -16.97
C SER A 446 -25.73 -7.53 -17.07
N LEU A 447 -25.67 -8.58 -16.24
CA LEU A 447 -26.72 -9.61 -16.16
C LEU A 447 -27.92 -9.17 -15.29
N VAL A 448 -27.70 -8.38 -14.24
CA VAL A 448 -28.74 -7.92 -13.30
C VAL A 448 -29.39 -6.60 -13.77
N GLY A 449 -28.75 -5.86 -14.67
CA GLY A 449 -29.24 -4.60 -15.24
C GLY A 449 -30.56 -4.66 -16.03
N HIS A 450 -31.13 -5.85 -16.28
CA HIS A 450 -32.42 -5.98 -16.96
C HIS A 450 -33.64 -6.22 -16.05
N LYS A 451 -33.49 -6.30 -14.73
CA LYS A 451 -34.64 -6.41 -13.80
C LYS A 451 -34.37 -5.72 -12.47
N CYS A 452 -34.43 -4.38 -12.45
CA CYS A 452 -34.76 -3.62 -11.24
C CYS A 452 -35.11 -2.16 -11.63
N LYS A 453 -36.27 -1.97 -12.27
CA LYS A 453 -36.93 -0.65 -12.25
C LYS A 453 -37.74 -0.56 -10.96
N GLY A 454 -37.24 0.25 -10.04
CA GLY A 454 -37.99 0.73 -8.87
C GLY A 454 -37.93 -0.16 -7.65
N ILE A 455 -37.01 0.14 -6.74
CA ILE A 455 -37.20 0.15 -5.27
C ILE A 455 -36.08 1.05 -4.71
N HIS A 456 -36.47 2.10 -3.99
CA HIS A 456 -35.59 2.87 -3.11
C HIS A 456 -35.22 1.97 -1.91
N CYS A 457 -33.94 1.74 -1.66
CA CYS A 457 -33.45 1.25 -0.37
C CYS A 457 -32.10 1.90 -0.04
N ASN A 458 -32.16 2.99 0.74
CA ASN A 458 -31.18 3.22 1.81
C ASN A 458 -31.33 2.08 2.82
N ASP A 459 -30.23 1.77 3.52
CA ASP A 459 -30.14 0.83 4.65
C ASP A 459 -30.28 -0.67 4.31
N ASN A 460 -29.13 -1.31 3.99
CA ASN A 460 -28.73 -2.67 4.44
C ASN A 460 -27.63 -3.29 3.55
N ILE A 461 -26.40 -2.79 3.64
CA ILE A 461 -25.20 -3.48 3.10
C ILE A 461 -24.52 -4.36 4.19
N GLY A 462 -25.06 -4.41 5.41
CA GLY A 462 -24.51 -5.17 6.53
C GLY A 462 -24.85 -6.67 6.58
N ILE A 463 -25.73 -7.20 5.72
CA ILE A 463 -26.28 -8.57 5.89
C ILE A 463 -25.76 -9.59 4.86
N LEU A 464 -25.12 -9.16 3.77
CA LEU A 464 -24.54 -10.10 2.78
C LEU A 464 -23.13 -10.60 3.11
N HIS A 465 -22.48 -10.07 4.15
CA HIS A 465 -21.14 -10.50 4.56
C HIS A 465 -21.12 -11.76 5.45
N ASN A 466 -22.28 -12.23 5.94
CA ASN A 466 -22.38 -13.34 6.90
C ASN A 466 -22.97 -14.64 6.35
N LEU A 467 -23.27 -14.74 5.06
CA LEU A 467 -23.85 -15.96 4.47
C LEU A 467 -22.94 -16.74 3.50
N ALA A 468 -21.70 -16.31 3.28
CA ALA A 468 -20.73 -17.07 2.48
C ALA A 468 -19.74 -17.90 3.32
N PHE A 469 -19.83 -17.86 4.66
CA PHE A 469 -18.89 -18.57 5.56
C PHE A 469 -19.43 -19.91 6.12
N PHE A 470 -20.59 -20.37 5.68
CA PHE A 470 -21.13 -21.70 6.01
C PHE A 470 -21.75 -22.37 4.77
N SER A 471 -20.91 -22.87 3.86
CA SER A 471 -21.23 -24.05 3.04
C SER A 471 -19.95 -24.61 2.41
N GLU A 472 -19.24 -25.45 3.14
CA GLU A 472 -18.76 -26.77 2.72
C GLU A 472 -18.24 -27.55 3.93
#